data_AF-A0A510IJI5-F1
#
_entry.id   AF-A0A510IJI5-F1
#
_cell.length_a   1.000
_cell.length_b   1.000
_cell.length_c   1.000
_cell.angle_alpha   90.00
_cell.angle_beta   90.00
_cell.angle_gamma   90.00
#
_symmetry.space_group_name_H-M   'P 1'
#
loop_
_entity.id
_entity.type
_entity.pdbx_description
1 polymer ?
#
loop_
_entity_poly.entity_id
_entity_poly.type
_entity_poly.pdbx_seq_one_letter_code
_entity_poly.pdbx_strand_id
1 'polypeptide(L)'
;MMISKEQFCAENYRRFFNRSHCLHVQSCIKESGQLLTLRFQIAPKRDGKVDFTNSPIFQLSAKELTSLCRFLIVRTDTVYEIPFHNGKTLKFTAEQSKGLNVQIIQKGNIASFMIPTDELFSLTGIAVSTLARREMLDSITVLTMIKNGL
;
A
#
# COMPACT_ATOMS: atom_id res chain seq x y z
N MET A 1 25.77 6.57 -1.28
CA MET A 1 25.09 7.47 -2.24
C MET A 1 23.65 7.65 -1.76
N MET A 2 23.20 8.88 -1.47
CA MET A 2 21.81 9.12 -1.07
C MET A 2 20.94 9.22 -2.33
N ILE A 3 19.98 8.30 -2.47
CA ILE A 3 18.98 8.32 -3.54
C ILE A 3 18.12 9.59 -3.38
N SER A 4 17.85 10.30 -4.49
CA SER A 4 17.01 11.51 -4.46
C SER A 4 15.55 11.17 -4.11
N LYS A 5 14.75 12.14 -3.65
CA LYS A 5 13.33 11.91 -3.32
C LYS A 5 12.54 11.36 -4.51
N GLU A 6 12.75 11.96 -5.67
CA GLU A 6 12.10 11.58 -6.92
C GLU A 6 12.52 10.18 -7.35
N GLN A 7 13.81 9.87 -7.23
CA GLN A 7 14.35 8.56 -7.55
C GLN A 7 13.78 7.49 -6.60
N PHE A 8 13.66 7.75 -5.30
CA PHE A 8 13.04 6.80 -4.37
C PHE A 8 11.55 6.57 -4.66
N CYS A 9 10.77 7.62 -4.94
CA CYS A 9 9.36 7.49 -5.31
C CYS A 9 9.18 6.74 -6.65
N ALA A 10 10.12 6.91 -7.59
CA ALA A 10 10.15 6.23 -8.87
C ALA A 10 10.64 4.78 -8.79
N GLU A 11 11.50 4.46 -7.82
CA GLU A 11 12.03 3.11 -7.61
C GLU A 11 11.16 2.27 -6.67
N ASN A 12 10.39 2.91 -5.78
CA ASN A 12 9.61 2.24 -4.74
C ASN A 12 8.10 2.40 -4.96
N TYR A 13 7.65 1.93 -6.12
CA TYR A 13 6.24 1.71 -6.45
C TYR A 13 6.01 0.27 -6.96
N ARG A 14 4.76 -0.18 -6.88
CA ARG A 14 4.31 -1.44 -7.48
C ARG A 14 2.96 -1.25 -8.14
N ARG A 15 2.79 -1.86 -9.31
CA ARG A 15 1.49 -1.98 -9.99
C ARG A 15 1.10 -3.44 -10.03
N PHE A 16 -0.11 -3.72 -9.56
CA PHE A 16 -0.76 -5.02 -9.64
C PHE A 16 -1.84 -4.92 -10.71
N PHE A 17 -1.93 -5.91 -11.58
CA PHE A 17 -2.86 -5.88 -12.71
C PHE A 17 -3.81 -7.06 -12.66
N ASN A 18 -5.08 -6.81 -12.96
CA ASN A 18 -6.01 -7.86 -13.32
C ASN A 18 -6.62 -7.54 -14.69
N ARG A 19 -7.71 -8.25 -15.06
CA ARG A 19 -8.36 -8.06 -16.37
C ARG A 19 -8.92 -6.65 -16.57
N SER A 20 -9.46 -6.03 -15.52
CA SER A 20 -10.26 -4.80 -15.62
C SER A 20 -9.73 -3.63 -14.82
N HIS A 21 -8.72 -3.83 -13.97
CA HIS A 21 -8.20 -2.83 -13.06
C HIS A 21 -6.68 -2.94 -12.87
N CYS A 22 -6.12 -1.85 -12.36
CA CYS A 22 -4.76 -1.73 -11.86
C CYS A 22 -4.81 -1.17 -10.44
N LEU A 23 -4.15 -1.84 -9.50
CA LEU A 23 -3.81 -1.25 -8.21
C LEU A 23 -2.39 -0.70 -8.28
N HIS A 24 -2.25 0.60 -8.11
CA HIS A 24 -0.98 1.28 -8.01
C HIS A 24 -0.69 1.63 -6.55
N VAL A 25 0.43 1.13 -6.03
CA VAL A 25 0.92 1.38 -4.68
C VAL A 25 2.26 2.09 -4.80
N GLN A 26 2.40 3.26 -4.19
CA GLN A 26 3.60 4.09 -4.34
C GLN A 26 4.02 4.73 -3.03
N SER A 27 5.33 4.75 -2.79
CA SER A 27 5.93 5.55 -1.73
C SER A 27 5.76 7.05 -1.98
N CYS A 28 5.25 7.78 -1.01
CA CYS A 28 5.09 9.23 -1.06
C CYS A 28 6.09 9.90 -0.13
N ILE A 29 6.68 11.00 -0.59
CA ILE A 29 7.56 11.88 0.20
C ILE A 29 6.96 13.29 0.21
N LYS A 30 6.87 13.93 1.38
CA LYS A 30 6.52 15.37 1.46
C LYS A 30 7.65 16.26 0.92
N GLU A 31 7.30 17.43 0.39
CA GLU A 31 8.26 18.43 -0.11
C GLU A 31 9.34 18.80 0.92
N SER A 32 8.99 18.86 2.21
CA SER A 32 9.93 19.08 3.33
C SER A 32 10.99 17.99 3.50
N GLY A 33 10.87 16.85 2.80
CA GLY A 33 11.82 15.73 2.83
C GLY A 33 11.61 14.72 3.94
N GLN A 34 10.69 14.98 4.86
CA GLN A 34 10.27 14.03 5.87
C GLN A 34 8.74 13.92 5.89
N LEU A 35 8.24 12.98 5.10
CA LEU A 35 7.18 12.05 5.49
C LEU A 35 7.13 10.96 4.42
N LEU A 36 7.65 9.78 4.75
CA LEU A 36 7.58 8.58 3.91
C LEU A 36 6.33 7.79 4.28
N THR A 37 5.43 7.61 3.32
CA THR A 37 4.18 6.86 3.49
C THR A 37 3.79 6.14 2.20
N LEU A 38 2.69 5.39 2.19
CA LEU A 38 2.15 4.77 0.98
C LEU A 38 0.91 5.48 0.48
N ARG A 39 0.76 5.51 -0.85
CA ARG A 39 -0.44 5.87 -1.57
C ARG A 39 -0.95 4.67 -2.36
N PHE A 40 -2.24 4.43 -2.27
CA PHE A 40 -2.98 3.41 -2.99
C PHE A 40 -3.90 4.11 -3.99
N GLN A 41 -3.94 3.61 -5.22
CA GLN A 41 -4.84 4.09 -6.26
C GLN A 41 -5.36 2.90 -7.06
N ILE A 42 -6.68 2.76 -7.18
CA ILE A 42 -7.31 1.70 -7.97
C ILE A 42 -7.93 2.33 -9.21
N ALA A 43 -7.44 1.93 -10.39
CA ALA A 43 -7.83 2.50 -11.67
C ALA A 43 -8.39 1.43 -12.62
N PRO A 44 -9.38 1.77 -13.45
CA PRO A 44 -9.84 0.87 -14.50
C PRO A 44 -8.76 0.69 -15.57
N LYS A 45 -8.73 -0.51 -16.14
CA LYS A 45 -7.90 -0.89 -17.28
C LYS A 45 -8.82 -1.25 -18.44
N ARG A 46 -8.65 -0.59 -19.59
CA ARG A 46 -9.39 -0.83 -20.84
C ARG A 46 -8.40 -0.89 -22.00
N ASP A 47 -8.52 -1.92 -22.83
CA ASP A 47 -7.67 -2.10 -24.02
C ASP A 47 -6.17 -2.00 -23.73
N GLY A 48 -5.75 -2.59 -22.61
CA GLY A 48 -4.35 -2.57 -22.16
C GLY A 48 -3.87 -1.25 -21.55
N LYS A 49 -4.68 -0.18 -21.59
CA LYS A 49 -4.37 1.14 -21.01
C LYS A 49 -5.02 1.32 -19.64
N VAL A 50 -4.36 2.04 -18.75
CA VAL A 50 -4.85 2.37 -17.40
C VAL A 50 -5.13 3.85 -17.34
N ASP A 51 -6.33 4.23 -16.88
CA ASP A 51 -6.70 5.63 -16.68
C ASP A 51 -6.70 5.98 -15.18
N PHE A 52 -5.72 6.77 -14.76
CA PHE A 52 -5.58 7.21 -13.38
C PHE A 52 -6.31 8.53 -13.07
N THR A 53 -6.86 9.22 -14.08
CA THR A 53 -7.30 10.62 -13.99
C THR A 53 -8.38 10.85 -12.93
N ASN A 54 -9.38 9.96 -12.87
CA ASN A 54 -10.50 10.05 -11.94
C ASN A 54 -10.55 8.88 -10.96
N SER A 55 -9.42 8.19 -10.80
CA SER A 55 -9.35 6.95 -10.04
C SER A 55 -9.19 7.22 -8.54
N PRO A 56 -9.92 6.52 -7.66
CA PRO A 56 -9.87 6.76 -6.22
C PRO A 56 -8.47 6.54 -5.66
N ILE A 57 -8.02 7.49 -4.84
CA ILE A 57 -6.72 7.51 -4.18
C ILE A 57 -6.91 7.53 -2.67
N PHE A 58 -6.12 6.73 -1.93
CA PHE A 58 -5.97 6.81 -0.49
C PHE A 58 -4.49 6.91 -0.13
N GLN A 59 -4.11 7.89 0.70
CA GLN A 59 -2.73 8.04 1.17
C GLN A 59 -2.69 7.81 2.67
N LEU A 60 -1.82 6.91 3.11
CA LEU A 60 -1.67 6.56 4.51
C LEU A 60 -1.04 7.70 5.32
N SER A 61 -1.40 7.80 6.59
CA SER A 61 -0.59 8.45 7.61
C SER A 61 0.62 7.57 8.02
N ALA A 62 1.58 8.15 8.73
CA ALA A 62 2.73 7.40 9.25
C ALA A 62 2.32 6.26 10.20
N LYS A 63 1.30 6.49 11.04
CA LYS A 63 0.78 5.48 11.99
C LYS A 63 0.08 4.35 11.24
N GLU A 64 -0.66 4.68 10.19
CA GLU A 64 -1.32 3.71 9.32
C GLU A 64 -0.34 2.86 8.53
N LEU A 65 0.79 3.43 8.06
CA LEU A 65 1.85 2.64 7.44
C LEU A 65 2.40 1.59 8.39
N THR A 66 2.72 1.98 9.63
CA THR A 66 3.24 1.04 10.65
C THR A 66 2.23 -0.08 10.91
N SER A 67 0.95 0.28 11.06
CA SER A 67 -0.14 -0.66 11.32
C SER A 67 -0.38 -1.60 10.13
N LEU A 68 -0.30 -1.09 8.89
CA LEU A 68 -0.36 -1.90 7.68
C LEU A 68 0.80 -2.90 7.61
N CYS A 69 2.03 -2.49 7.90
CA CYS A 69 3.17 -3.41 7.88
C CYS A 69 2.97 -4.56 8.89
N ARG A 70 2.48 -4.27 10.10
CA ARG A 70 2.13 -5.32 11.08
C ARG A 70 1.07 -6.28 10.54
N PHE A 71 0.00 -5.75 9.97
CA PHE A 71 -1.05 -6.57 9.35
C PHE A 71 -0.49 -7.48 8.24
N LEU A 72 0.33 -6.94 7.34
CA LEU A 72 0.89 -7.68 6.20
C LEU A 72 1.92 -8.75 6.59
N ILE A 73 2.63 -8.56 7.72
CA ILE A 73 3.68 -9.47 8.20
C ILE A 73 3.10 -10.56 9.12
N VAL A 74 2.27 -10.17 10.10
CA VAL A 74 1.72 -11.10 11.09
C VAL A 74 0.56 -11.91 10.49
N ARG A 75 -0.18 -11.32 9.54
CA ARG A 75 -1.32 -11.92 8.81
C ARG A 75 -2.22 -12.79 9.68
N THR A 76 -2.89 -12.15 10.62
CA THR A 76 -4.06 -12.78 11.24
C THR A 76 -5.17 -12.89 10.19
N ASP A 77 -6.01 -13.93 10.24
CA ASP A 77 -7.15 -14.21 9.33
C ASP A 77 -8.27 -13.14 9.40
N THR A 78 -7.91 -11.87 9.33
CA THR A 78 -8.72 -10.74 9.77
C THR A 78 -8.85 -9.67 8.71
N VAL A 79 -9.91 -8.88 8.86
CA VAL A 79 -10.10 -7.62 8.16
C VAL A 79 -9.22 -6.57 8.83
N TYR A 80 -8.40 -5.87 8.05
CA TYR A 80 -7.73 -4.65 8.49
C TYR A 80 -8.37 -3.46 7.79
N GLU A 81 -9.02 -2.62 8.58
CA GLU A 81 -9.72 -1.44 8.09
C GLU A 81 -9.10 -0.19 8.69
N ILE A 82 -8.73 0.75 7.82
CA ILE A 82 -8.34 2.09 8.24
C ILE A 82 -9.59 2.96 8.15
N PRO A 83 -10.18 3.36 9.30
CA PRO A 83 -11.45 4.07 9.32
C PRO A 83 -11.34 5.47 8.69
N PHE A 84 -12.52 5.98 8.34
CA PHE A 84 -12.76 7.14 7.47
C PHE A 84 -11.81 8.33 7.70
N HIS A 85 -10.86 8.55 6.78
CA HIS A 85 -10.00 9.73 6.75
C HIS A 85 -10.30 10.53 5.47
N ASN A 86 -10.57 11.84 5.59
CA ASN A 86 -10.89 12.73 4.46
C ASN A 86 -12.01 12.24 3.52
N GLY A 87 -13.06 11.60 4.05
CA GLY A 87 -14.18 11.15 3.22
C GLY A 87 -13.99 9.77 2.57
N LYS A 88 -12.93 9.03 2.92
CA LYS A 88 -12.55 7.76 2.30
C LYS A 88 -12.20 6.71 3.35
N THR A 89 -12.43 5.45 3.04
CA THR A 89 -11.95 4.28 3.80
C THR A 89 -11.03 3.45 2.92
N LEU A 90 -9.93 2.96 3.49
CA LEU A 90 -9.10 1.92 2.89
C LEU A 90 -9.28 0.63 3.69
N LYS A 91 -9.76 -0.41 3.02
CA LYS A 91 -10.06 -1.70 3.63
C LYS A 91 -9.25 -2.80 2.99
N PHE A 92 -8.65 -3.64 3.82
CA PHE A 92 -7.94 -4.85 3.45
C PHE A 92 -8.69 -6.04 4.03
N THR A 93 -9.10 -6.97 3.18
CA THR A 93 -9.77 -8.20 3.59
C THR A 93 -8.95 -9.38 3.11
N ALA A 94 -8.41 -10.17 4.04
CA ALA A 94 -7.78 -11.42 3.71
C ALA A 94 -8.84 -12.39 3.19
N GLU A 95 -8.67 -12.90 1.97
CA GLU A 95 -9.51 -13.95 1.41
C GLU A 95 -8.69 -15.23 1.33
N GLN A 96 -9.01 -16.19 2.21
CA GLN A 96 -8.29 -17.47 2.29
C GLN A 96 -8.13 -18.08 0.90
N SER A 97 -6.91 -18.53 0.57
CA SER A 97 -6.47 -19.08 -0.73
C SER A 97 -6.50 -18.13 -1.95
N LYS A 98 -7.15 -16.97 -1.87
CA LYS A 98 -7.25 -16.02 -2.99
C LYS A 98 -6.25 -14.86 -2.90
N GLY A 99 -5.93 -14.44 -1.68
CA GLY A 99 -4.97 -13.37 -1.42
C GLY A 99 -5.58 -12.25 -0.56
N LEU A 100 -5.37 -11.01 -0.97
CA LEU A 100 -5.79 -9.83 -0.22
C LEU A 100 -6.63 -8.90 -1.08
N ASN A 101 -7.89 -8.72 -0.69
CA ASN A 101 -8.76 -7.74 -1.33
C ASN A 101 -8.50 -6.35 -0.74
N VAL A 102 -8.17 -5.40 -1.61
CA VAL A 102 -7.92 -4.00 -1.26
C VAL A 102 -9.08 -3.17 -1.81
N GLN A 103 -9.75 -2.41 -0.94
CA GLN A 103 -10.88 -1.56 -1.33
C GLN A 103 -10.65 -0.12 -0.91
N ILE A 104 -10.91 0.81 -1.83
CA ILE A 104 -11.04 2.24 -1.53
C ILE A 104 -12.52 2.60 -1.64
N ILE A 105 -13.11 3.02 -0.53
CA ILE A 105 -14.53 3.34 -0.41
C ILE A 105 -14.69 4.85 -0.24
N GLN A 106 -15.48 5.49 -1.08
CA GLN A 106 -15.75 6.93 -1.04
C GLN A 106 -17.20 7.22 -1.40
N LYS A 107 -17.98 7.77 -0.46
CA LYS A 107 -19.38 8.22 -0.68
C LYS A 107 -20.26 7.17 -1.41
N GLY A 108 -20.14 5.89 -1.04
CA GLY A 108 -20.89 4.78 -1.65
C GLY A 108 -20.25 4.16 -2.90
N ASN A 109 -19.22 4.77 -3.48
CA ASN A 109 -18.42 4.16 -4.54
C ASN A 109 -17.34 3.27 -3.95
N ILE A 110 -17.23 2.05 -4.44
CA ILE A 110 -16.23 1.07 -4.00
C ILE A 110 -15.36 0.73 -5.22
N ALA A 111 -14.07 1.04 -5.14
CA ALA A 111 -13.08 0.46 -6.04
C ALA A 111 -12.36 -0.67 -5.31
N SER A 112 -12.32 -1.85 -5.92
CA SER A 112 -11.72 -3.04 -5.32
C SER A 112 -10.67 -3.66 -6.22
N PHE A 113 -9.62 -4.21 -5.61
CA PHE A 113 -8.59 -4.96 -6.32
C PHE A 113 -8.15 -6.16 -5.47
N MET A 114 -8.20 -7.35 -6.06
CA MET A 114 -7.67 -8.56 -5.45
C MET A 114 -6.17 -8.67 -5.78
N ILE A 115 -5.32 -8.63 -4.77
CA ILE A 115 -3.91 -8.98 -4.89
C ILE A 115 -3.78 -10.49 -4.67
N PRO A 116 -3.34 -11.26 -5.68
CA PRO A 116 -3.12 -12.70 -5.55
C PRO A 116 -2.12 -13.03 -4.44
N THR A 117 -2.27 -14.20 -3.81
CA THR A 117 -1.40 -14.67 -2.71
C THR A 117 0.08 -14.61 -3.06
N ASP A 118 0.44 -15.01 -4.27
CA ASP A 118 1.80 -15.00 -4.81
C ASP A 118 2.32 -13.58 -5.02
N GLU A 119 1.49 -12.55 -5.14
CA GLU A 119 1.96 -11.16 -5.25
C GLU A 119 2.02 -10.42 -3.90
N LEU A 120 1.51 -11.01 -2.81
CA LEU A 120 1.47 -10.36 -1.50
C LEU A 120 2.84 -10.01 -0.93
N PHE A 121 3.87 -10.78 -1.27
CA PHE A 121 5.24 -10.45 -0.87
C PHE A 121 5.70 -9.11 -1.46
N SER A 122 5.22 -8.76 -2.66
CA SER A 122 5.56 -7.49 -3.32
C SER A 122 4.93 -6.31 -2.58
N LEU A 123 3.66 -6.44 -2.16
CA LEU A 123 3.00 -5.42 -1.33
C LEU A 123 3.69 -5.28 0.05
N THR A 124 4.06 -6.41 0.65
CA THR A 124 4.76 -6.41 1.94
C THR A 124 6.13 -5.73 1.81
N GLY A 125 6.89 -6.05 0.75
CA GLY A 125 8.21 -5.49 0.49
C GLY A 125 8.21 -3.97 0.30
N ILE A 126 7.26 -3.43 -0.47
CA ILE A 126 7.15 -1.97 -0.64
C ILE A 126 6.78 -1.27 0.68
N ALA A 127 5.86 -1.83 1.46
CA ALA A 127 5.44 -1.27 2.75
C ALA A 127 6.59 -1.24 3.76
N VAL A 128 7.30 -2.38 3.90
CA VAL A 128 8.47 -2.50 4.77
C VAL A 128 9.59 -1.57 4.34
N SER A 129 9.92 -1.51 3.04
CA SER A 129 10.99 -0.64 2.53
C SER A 129 10.66 0.83 2.75
N THR A 130 9.39 1.20 2.62
CA THR A 130 8.91 2.57 2.92
C THR A 130 9.08 2.90 4.39
N LEU A 131 8.69 1.99 5.28
CA LEU A 131 8.81 2.16 6.73
C LEU A 131 10.28 2.19 7.18
N ALA A 132 11.12 1.29 6.67
CA ALA A 132 12.55 1.25 6.95
C ALA A 132 13.22 2.57 6.59
N ARG A 133 12.92 3.11 5.40
CA ARG A 133 13.42 4.41 5.00
C ARG A 133 12.91 5.55 5.89
N ARG A 134 11.65 5.48 6.35
CA ARG A 134 11.06 6.46 7.29
C ARG A 134 11.81 6.47 8.62
N GLU A 135 12.08 5.29 9.17
CA GLU A 135 12.74 5.14 10.48
C GLU A 135 14.27 5.22 10.40
N MET A 136 14.85 5.41 9.21
CA MET A 136 16.30 5.31 8.97
C MET A 136 16.89 3.96 9.40
N LEU A 137 16.13 2.89 9.21
CA LEU A 137 16.50 1.52 9.50
C LEU A 137 16.68 0.72 8.20
N ASP A 138 17.32 -0.44 8.28
CA ASP A 138 17.26 -1.44 7.21
C ASP A 138 15.96 -2.26 7.29
N SER A 139 15.57 -2.87 6.17
CA SER A 139 14.32 -3.63 6.06
C SER A 139 14.28 -4.88 6.95
N ILE A 140 15.41 -5.50 7.28
CA ILE A 140 15.48 -6.71 8.14
C ILE A 140 15.20 -6.31 9.59
N THR A 141 15.77 -5.21 10.04
CA THR A 141 15.49 -4.64 11.36
C THR A 141 14.01 -4.33 11.50
N VAL A 142 13.39 -3.67 10.52
CA VAL A 142 11.94 -3.40 10.54
C VAL A 142 11.10 -4.67 10.58
N LEU A 143 11.45 -5.69 9.78
CA LEU A 143 10.76 -6.97 9.79
C LEU A 143 10.82 -7.63 11.18
N THR A 144 11.99 -7.60 11.80
CA THR A 144 12.24 -8.19 13.12
C THR A 144 11.46 -7.46 14.21
N MET A 145 11.53 -6.14 14.21
CA MET A 145 10.76 -5.26 15.10
C MET A 145 9.27 -5.58 15.01
N ILE A 146 8.71 -5.57 13.80
CA ILE A 146 7.29 -5.85 13.60
C ILE A 146 6.90 -7.25 14.05
N LYS A 147 7.72 -8.27 13.76
CA LYS A 147 7.46 -9.65 14.18
C LYS A 147 7.42 -9.80 15.70
N ASN A 148 8.19 -8.99 16.43
CA ASN A 148 8.28 -9.01 17.89
C ASN A 148 7.28 -8.08 18.58
N GLY A 149 6.31 -7.50 17.85
CA GLY A 149 5.29 -6.60 18.40
C GLY A 149 5.73 -5.13 18.46
N LEU A 150 7.04 -4.88 18.40
CA LEU A 150 7.80 -3.73 17.91
C LEU A 150 9.26 -3.88 18.37
#